data_AF-A0A497BEH1-F1
#
_entry.id   AF-A0A497BEH1-F1
#
_cell.length_a   1.000
_cell.length_b   1.000
_cell.length_c   1.000
_cell.angle_alpha   90.00
_cell.angle_beta   90.00
_cell.angle_gamma   90.00
#
_symmetry.space_group_name_H-M   'P 1'
#
loop_
_entity.id
_entity.type
_entity.pdbx_description
1 polymer ?
#
loop_
_entity_poly.entity_id
_entity_poly.type
_entity_poly.pdbx_seq_one_letter_code
_entity_poly.pdbx_strand_id
1 'polypeptide(L)'
;MVRAEVIRKRLNKLDEYLGILRGLQRYSFDEFVTNPEAYGSVERFLQLAIEAVTDIGNHIIADLDLGVVNWYRSGAWYKDNLNWTCNITTG
;
A
#
# COMPACT_ATOMS: atom_id res chain seq x y z
N MET A 1 -3.16 15.09 -25.17
CA MET A 1 -3.79 15.79 -24.02
C MET A 1 -4.90 14.94 -23.38
N VAL A 2 -4.60 13.73 -22.89
CA VAL A 2 -5.60 12.80 -22.30
C VAL A 2 -5.24 12.37 -20.86
N ARG A 3 -4.02 12.67 -20.39
CA ARG A 3 -3.46 12.08 -19.15
C ARG A 3 -3.98 12.76 -17.87
N ALA A 4 -4.12 14.08 -17.87
CA ALA A 4 -4.57 14.84 -16.70
C ALA A 4 -6.02 14.51 -16.30
N GLU A 5 -6.93 14.28 -17.26
CA GLU A 5 -8.32 13.93 -16.96
C GLU A 5 -8.45 12.54 -16.33
N VAL A 6 -7.62 11.58 -16.76
CA VAL A 6 -7.61 10.22 -16.19
C VAL A 6 -7.12 10.24 -14.75
N ILE A 7 -6.05 11.00 -14.47
CA ILE A 7 -5.53 11.18 -13.11
C ILE A 7 -6.58 11.86 -12.23
N ARG A 8 -7.25 12.91 -12.74
CA ARG A 8 -8.30 13.63 -12.01
C ARG A 8 -9.50 12.74 -11.66
N LYS A 9 -9.92 11.87 -12.59
CA LYS A 9 -10.98 10.87 -12.32
C LYS A 9 -10.56 9.86 -11.25
N ARG A 10 -9.30 9.42 -11.25
CA ARG A 10 -8.76 8.50 -10.23
C ARG A 10 -8.63 9.17 -8.86
N LEU A 11 -8.19 10.44 -8.81
CA LEU A 11 -8.13 11.23 -7.57
C LEU A 11 -9.52 11.45 -6.96
N ASN A 12 -10.54 11.73 -7.79
CA ASN A 12 -11.91 11.86 -7.30
C ASN A 12 -12.41 10.56 -6.65
N LYS A 13 -12.14 9.40 -7.28
CA LYS A 13 -12.46 8.09 -6.69
C LYS A 13 -11.71 7.82 -5.39
N LEU A 14 -10.44 8.21 -5.31
CA LEU A 14 -9.67 8.10 -4.07
C LEU A 14 -10.31 8.94 -2.96
N ASP A 15 -10.77 10.15 -3.27
CA ASP A 15 -11.44 11.02 -2.29
C ASP A 15 -12.74 10.39 -1.79
N GLU A 16 -13.53 9.75 -2.67
CA GLU A 16 -14.71 8.96 -2.29
C GLU A 16 -14.36 7.83 -1.31
N TYR A 17 -13.30 7.05 -1.58
CA TYR A 17 -12.86 5.99 -0.68
C TYR A 17 -12.37 6.53 0.66
N LEU A 18 -11.61 7.64 0.66
CA LEU A 18 -11.15 8.29 1.88
C LEU A 18 -12.31 8.90 2.68
N GLY A 19 -13.38 9.35 2.02
CA GLY A 19 -14.61 9.80 2.67
C GLY A 19 -15.30 8.68 3.44
N ILE A 20 -15.42 7.50 2.83
CA ILE A 20 -15.97 6.29 3.46
C ILE A 20 -15.11 5.88 4.67
N LEU A 21 -13.78 5.82 4.49
CA LEU A 21 -12.85 5.46 5.56
C LEU A 21 -12.88 6.45 6.74
N ARG A 22 -13.00 7.76 6.47
CA ARG A 22 -13.15 8.78 7.52
C ARG A 22 -14.49 8.67 8.26
N GLY A 23 -15.55 8.23 7.59
CA GLY A 23 -16.82 7.91 8.24
C GLY A 23 -16.67 6.74 9.23
N LEU A 24 -15.92 5.71 8.83
CA LEU A 24 -15.66 4.52 9.63
C LEU A 24 -14.70 4.78 10.80
N GLN A 25 -13.83 5.79 10.71
CA GLN A 25 -12.96 6.21 11.82
C GLN A 25 -13.74 6.70 13.06
N ARG A 26 -15.04 7.02 12.91
CA ARG A 26 -15.89 7.48 14.02
C ARG A 26 -16.28 6.36 15.00
N TYR A 27 -16.17 5.09 14.59
CA TYR A 27 -16.46 3.96 15.45
C TYR A 27 -15.32 3.74 16.45
N SER A 28 -15.69 3.36 17.67
CA SER A 28 -14.70 2.90 18.66
C SER A 28 -14.10 1.55 18.25
N PHE A 29 -12.89 1.24 18.75
CA PHE A 29 -12.22 -0.04 18.45
C PHE A 29 -13.09 -1.25 18.83
N ASP A 30 -13.80 -1.17 19.95
CA ASP A 30 -14.70 -2.24 20.42
C ASP A 30 -15.90 -2.45 19.49
N GLU A 31 -16.52 -1.37 19.01
CA GLU A 31 -17.60 -1.43 18.01
C GLU A 31 -17.11 -1.92 16.63
N PHE A 32 -15.84 -1.64 16.33
CA PHE A 32 -15.21 -2.04 15.08
C PHE A 32 -14.88 -3.54 15.05
N VAL A 33 -14.36 -4.08 16.17
CA VAL A 33 -14.02 -5.51 16.31
C VAL A 33 -15.25 -6.40 16.41
N THR A 34 -16.35 -5.87 16.93
CA THR A 34 -17.61 -6.63 17.06
C THR A 34 -18.41 -6.74 15.76
N ASN A 35 -18.03 -6.01 14.70
CA ASN A 35 -18.74 -6.04 13.42
C ASN A 35 -17.82 -6.48 12.25
N PRO A 36 -17.77 -7.80 11.95
CA PRO A 36 -16.92 -8.37 10.91
C PRO A 36 -17.14 -7.79 9.51
N GLU A 37 -18.37 -7.38 9.19
CA GLU A 37 -18.71 -6.78 7.90
C GLU A 37 -18.12 -5.37 7.74
N ALA A 38 -18.13 -4.59 8.84
CA ALA A 38 -17.53 -3.26 8.87
C ALA A 38 -16.00 -3.37 8.73
N TYR A 39 -15.38 -4.29 9.48
CA TYR A 39 -13.95 -4.58 9.39
C TYR A 39 -13.52 -4.97 7.97
N GLY A 40 -14.20 -5.94 7.35
CA GLY A 40 -13.87 -6.41 6.00
C GLY A 40 -14.08 -5.35 4.93
N SER A 41 -15.11 -4.50 5.11
CA SER A 41 -15.35 -3.36 4.22
C SER A 41 -14.20 -2.36 4.29
N VAL A 42 -13.75 -2.00 5.49
CA VAL A 42 -12.64 -1.05 5.70
C VAL A 42 -11.34 -1.58 5.09
N GLU A 43 -11.02 -2.85 5.32
CA GLU A 43 -9.83 -3.49 4.76
C GLU A 43 -9.84 -3.41 3.22
N ARG A 44 -10.99 -3.72 2.61
CA ARG A 44 -11.13 -3.65 1.14
C ARG A 44 -11.03 -2.22 0.61
N PHE A 45 -11.66 -1.25 1.27
CA PHE A 45 -11.58 0.16 0.85
C PHE A 45 -10.16 0.72 1.02
N LEU A 46 -9.45 0.31 2.08
CA LEU A 46 -8.05 0.70 2.30
C LEU A 46 -7.14 0.14 1.22
N GLN A 47 -7.31 -1.14 0.88
CA GLN A 47 -6.56 -1.77 -0.21
C GLN A 47 -6.79 -1.05 -1.54
N LEU A 48 -8.04 -0.72 -1.88
CA LEU A 48 -8.39 0.03 -3.10
C LEU A 48 -7.78 1.44 -3.11
N ALA A 49 -7.71 2.12 -1.97
CA ALA A 49 -7.08 3.42 -1.86
C ALA A 49 -5.56 3.34 -2.15
N ILE A 50 -4.88 2.33 -1.60
CA ILE A 50 -3.44 2.10 -1.84
C ILE A 50 -3.17 1.77 -3.31
N GLU A 51 -3.98 0.91 -3.92
CA GLU A 51 -3.88 0.58 -5.35
C GLU A 51 -4.10 1.82 -6.22
N ALA A 52 -5.11 2.64 -5.92
CA ALA A 52 -5.39 3.86 -6.68
C ALA A 52 -4.22 4.86 -6.62
N VAL A 53 -3.61 5.06 -5.45
CA VAL A 53 -2.43 5.94 -5.30
C VAL A 53 -1.22 5.39 -6.04
N THR A 54 -0.99 4.08 -5.96
CA THR A 54 0.13 3.41 -6.64
C THR A 54 -0.01 3.52 -8.16
N ASP A 55 -1.21 3.31 -8.70
CA ASP A 55 -1.50 3.47 -10.11
C ASP A 55 -1.28 4.90 -10.59
N ILE A 56 -1.70 5.89 -9.81
CA ILE A 56 -1.45 7.31 -10.10
C ILE A 56 0.06 7.58 -10.10
N GLY A 57 0.79 7.07 -9.12
CA GLY A 57 2.24 7.19 -9.03
C GLY A 57 2.94 6.60 -10.26
N ASN A 58 2.56 5.37 -10.65
CA ASN A 58 3.07 4.72 -11.85
C ASN A 58 2.77 5.53 -13.12
N HIS A 59 1.57 6.12 -13.23
CA HIS A 59 1.22 6.99 -14.35
C HIS A 59 2.07 8.27 -14.39
N ILE A 60 2.33 8.91 -13.25
CA ILE A 60 3.17 10.12 -13.16
C ILE A 60 4.62 9.79 -13.54
N ILE A 61 5.16 8.69 -13.03
CA ILE A 61 6.54 8.25 -13.30
C ILE A 61 6.72 7.93 -14.80
N ALA A 62 5.74 7.25 -15.40
CA ALA A 62 5.75 6.96 -16.84
C ALA A 62 5.56 8.21 -17.71
N ASP A 63 4.84 9.23 -17.22
CA ASP A 63 4.63 10.50 -17.95
C ASP A 63 5.86 11.40 -17.91
N LEU A 64 6.61 11.39 -16.81
CA LEU A 64 7.83 12.18 -16.65
C LEU A 64 9.06 11.56 -17.35
N ASP A 65 8.90 10.43 -18.05
CA ASP A 65 9.99 9.67 -18.71
C ASP A 65 11.20 9.46 -17.78
N LEU A 66 10.95 9.28 -16.48
CA LEU A 66 12.01 9.15 -15.45
C LEU A 66 12.76 7.81 -15.51
N GLY A 67 12.62 7.06 -16.60
CA GLY A 67 13.14 5.71 -16.74
C GLY A 67 12.30 4.69 -15.97
N VAL A 68 12.33 3.46 -16.45
CA VAL A 68 11.66 2.31 -15.84
C VAL A 68 12.03 2.22 -14.36
N VAL A 69 11.04 2.34 -13.46
CA VAL A 69 11.24 1.99 -12.05
C VAL A 69 11.43 0.48 -11.98
N ASN A 70 12.70 0.10 -11.99
CA ASN A 70 13.10 -1.26 -11.77
C ASN A 70 12.99 -1.55 -10.27
N TRP A 71 11.86 -2.14 -9.85
CA TRP A 71 11.80 -2.74 -8.53
C TRP A 71 12.67 -4.01 -8.55
N TYR A 72 13.98 -3.88 -8.35
CA TYR A 72 14.70 -4.98 -7.72
C TYR A 72 14.59 -4.73 -6.22
N ARG A 73 13.58 -5.37 -5.60
CA ARG A 73 13.66 -5.74 -4.20
C ARG A 73 14.84 -6.72 -4.10
N SER A 74 16.05 -6.17 -3.98
CA SER A 74 17.24 -6.98 -3.75
C SER A 74 17.06 -7.61 -2.37
N GLY A 75 16.74 -8.90 -2.37
CA GLY A 75 16.72 -9.78 -1.21
C GLY A 75 18.13 -10.03 -0.68
N ALA A 76 18.88 -8.96 -0.40
CA ALA A 76 20.24 -9.01 0.12
C ALA A 76 20.30 -8.93 1.66
N TRP A 77 19.16 -8.83 2.35
CA TRP A 77 19.13 -8.74 3.81
C TRP A 77 18.94 -10.08 4.54
N TYR A 78 18.94 -11.22 3.83
CA TYR A 78 18.81 -12.56 4.44
C TYR A 78 19.96 -13.51 4.09
N LYS A 79 21.17 -12.98 3.85
CA LYS A 79 22.38 -13.81 3.75
C LYS A 79 23.54 -13.40 4.65
N ASP A 80 23.45 -12.26 5.33
CA ASP A 80 24.53 -11.79 6.22
C ASP A 80 24.31 -12.08 7.71
N ASN A 81 23.29 -12.87 8.08
CA ASN A 81 22.98 -13.15 9.50
C ASN A 81 22.88 -14.63 9.89
N LEU A 82 23.53 -15.53 9.14
CA LEU A 82 23.55 -16.98 9.42
C LEU A 82 24.95 -17.58 9.56
N ASN A 83 25.95 -16.77 9.96
CA ASN A 83 27.31 -17.27 10.22
C ASN A 83 27.88 -16.92 11.60
N TRP A 84 27.02 -16.63 12.59
CA TRP A 84 27.46 -16.23 13.94
C TRP A 84 27.12 -17.21 15.07
N THR A 85 26.74 -18.46 14.78
CA THR A 85 26.42 -19.45 15.85
C THR A 85 26.96 -20.86 15.64
N CYS A 86 28.08 -21.05 14.93
CA CYS A 86 28.73 -22.37 14.90
C CYS A 86 30.25 -22.26 15.02
N ASN A 87 30.74 -21.93 16.23
CA ASN A 87 32.06 -22.40 16.70
C ASN A 87 32.32 -22.17 18.20
N ILE A 88 31.37 -22.51 19.06
CA ILE A 88 31.64 -22.64 20.51
C ILE A 88 31.02 -23.92 21.07
N THR A 89 31.48 -25.08 20.59
CA THR A 89 31.46 -26.35 21.35
C THR A 89 32.25 -27.40 20.57
N THR A 90 33.57 -27.27 20.54
CA THR A 90 34.47 -28.44 20.47
C THR A 90 35.79 -28.03 21.12
N GLY A 91 35.93 -28.38 22.39
CA GLY A 91 37.07 -28.10 23.26
C GLY A 91 36.76 -28.63 24.65
#